data_AF-A0A2E3XWA8-F1
#
_entry.id   AF-A0A2E3XWA8-F1
#
_cell.length_a   1.000
_cell.length_b   1.000
_cell.length_c   1.000
_cell.angle_alpha   90.00
_cell.angle_beta   90.00
_cell.angle_gamma   90.00
#
_symmetry.space_group_name_H-M   'P 1'
#
loop_
_entity.id
_entity.type
_entity.pdbx_description
1 polymer ?
#
loop_
_entity_poly.entity_id
_entity_poly.type
_entity_poly.pdbx_seq_one_letter_code
_entity_poly.pdbx_strand_id
1 'polypeptide(L)'
;MDDFSVKNGLAICFNDHDSTEFMFDMIRKALDLKKWTIYVKMHPSDRYRFSEVENFCLENNAVFIDPACPVYNYRDRLKILLAGISGVHVDALMAGGTPCTLKSWYHEDYYQLIEDDLLFVFESLEEINSLSDEEIAQIMQSREKLNEHLKEINTLPSDKLASFYKKL
;
A
#
# COMPACT_ATOMS: atom_id res chain seq x y z
N MET A 1 -2.75 13.55 -24.10
CA MET A 1 -1.74 12.73 -23.42
C MET A 1 -1.45 13.47 -22.15
N ASP A 2 -2.12 13.08 -21.07
CA ASP A 2 -2.01 13.78 -19.81
C ASP A 2 -0.62 13.53 -19.22
N ASP A 3 0.03 14.63 -18.88
CA ASP A 3 1.31 14.67 -18.18
C ASP A 3 1.10 13.98 -16.82
N PHE A 4 1.58 12.73 -16.70
CA PHE A 4 1.60 12.03 -15.42
C PHE A 4 2.48 12.86 -14.49
N SER A 5 1.87 13.70 -13.66
CA SER A 5 2.56 14.30 -12.50
C SER A 5 3.31 13.17 -11.81
N VAL A 6 4.65 13.26 -11.78
CA VAL A 6 5.50 12.12 -11.45
C VAL A 6 5.13 11.58 -10.08
N LYS A 7 4.39 10.47 -10.04
CA LYS A 7 4.06 9.79 -8.79
C LYS A 7 5.36 9.30 -8.18
N ASN A 8 5.70 9.78 -6.98
CA ASN A 8 6.93 9.42 -6.28
C ASN A 8 6.68 8.97 -4.83
N GLY A 9 5.43 8.67 -4.49
CA GLY A 9 5.04 8.21 -3.15
C GLY A 9 5.19 6.70 -2.99
N LEU A 10 5.80 6.30 -1.88
CA LEU A 10 5.76 4.94 -1.33
C LEU A 10 4.88 4.96 -0.09
N ALA A 11 3.72 4.30 -0.14
CA ALA A 11 2.89 4.09 1.04
C ALA A 11 3.27 2.78 1.74
N ILE A 12 3.40 2.81 3.06
CA ILE A 12 3.59 1.64 3.90
C ILE A 12 2.36 1.51 4.78
N CYS A 13 1.65 0.39 4.65
CA CYS A 13 0.42 0.13 5.39
C CYS A 13 0.65 -0.97 6.41
N PHE A 14 0.51 -0.63 7.69
CA PHE A 14 0.67 -1.57 8.79
C PHE A 14 -0.68 -2.13 9.22
N ASN A 15 -0.69 -3.43 9.55
CA ASN A 15 -1.78 -4.13 10.20
C ASN A 15 -1.73 -3.88 11.71
N ASP A 16 -2.84 -4.12 12.41
CA ASP A 16 -2.90 -3.97 13.87
C ASP A 16 -2.06 -5.02 14.64
N HIS A 17 -1.73 -6.13 13.99
CA HIS A 17 -0.85 -7.17 14.53
C HIS A 17 0.65 -6.90 14.33
N ASP A 18 1.04 -5.90 13.52
CA ASP A 18 2.46 -5.55 13.35
C ASP A 18 3.03 -4.98 14.65
N SER A 19 4.26 -5.37 15.01
CA SER A 19 4.88 -4.89 16.25
C SER A 19 5.39 -3.46 16.10
N THR A 20 5.39 -2.68 17.18
CA THR A 20 5.88 -1.30 17.19
C THR A 20 7.34 -1.19 16.73
N GLU A 21 8.19 -2.13 17.16
CA GLU A 21 9.59 -2.19 16.73
C GLU A 21 9.72 -2.39 15.22
N PHE A 22 8.96 -3.34 14.66
CA PHE A 22 8.94 -3.61 13.23
C PHE A 22 8.46 -2.40 12.44
N MET A 23 7.39 -1.73 12.88
CA MET A 23 6.87 -0.55 12.19
C MET A 23 7.90 0.57 12.11
N PHE A 24 8.53 0.93 13.23
CA PHE A 24 9.52 2.00 13.23
C PHE A 24 10.79 1.63 12.46
N ASP A 25 11.25 0.38 12.54
CA ASP A 25 12.37 -0.10 11.72
C ASP A 25 12.04 0.02 10.22
N MET A 26 10.85 -0.41 9.81
CA MET A 26 10.40 -0.33 8.42
C MET A 26 10.30 1.12 7.92
N ILE A 27 9.75 2.03 8.72
CA ILE A 27 9.65 3.45 8.35
C ILE A 27 11.06 4.05 8.19
N ARG A 28 12.00 3.76 9.10
CA ARG A 28 13.39 4.24 9.01
C ARG A 28 14.06 3.74 7.73
N LYS A 29 13.99 2.43 7.47
CA LYS A 29 14.56 1.83 6.25
C LYS A 29 13.97 2.45 4.99
N ALA A 30 12.67 2.72 4.98
CA ALA A 30 12.02 3.35 3.83
C ALA A 30 12.49 4.79 3.61
N LEU A 31 12.64 5.55 4.69
CA LEU A 31 13.21 6.90 4.66
C LEU A 31 14.66 6.90 4.17
N ASP A 32 15.41 5.82 4.38
CA ASP A 32 16.79 5.67 3.89
C ASP A 32 16.90 5.34 2.41
N LEU A 33 15.81 4.96 1.74
CA LEU A 33 15.81 4.80 0.28
C LEU A 33 16.03 6.13 -0.47
N LYS A 34 15.69 7.27 0.14
CA LYS A 34 15.79 8.67 -0.39
C LYS A 34 15.11 8.97 -1.74
N LYS A 35 14.69 7.96 -2.50
CA LYS A 35 14.01 8.06 -3.81
C LYS A 35 12.54 8.45 -3.68
N TRP A 36 11.93 8.16 -2.54
CA TRP A 36 10.48 8.19 -2.37
C TRP A 36 10.04 9.22 -1.32
N THR A 37 8.87 9.83 -1.55
CA THR A 37 8.11 10.46 -0.47
C THR A 37 7.43 9.35 0.32
N ILE A 38 7.72 9.24 1.61
CA ILE A 38 7.19 8.16 2.45
C ILE A 38 5.83 8.55 3.03
N TYR A 39 4.85 7.70 2.80
CA TYR A 39 3.52 7.79 3.40
C TYR A 39 3.32 6.60 4.34
N VAL A 40 2.83 6.85 5.54
CA VAL A 40 2.61 5.80 6.55
C VAL A 40 1.14 5.74 6.88
N LYS A 41 0.54 4.56 6.75
CA LYS A 41 -0.87 4.31 7.09
C LYS A 41 -0.96 3.21 8.12
N MET A 42 -1.64 3.50 9.22
CA MET A 42 -1.95 2.50 10.25
C MET A 42 -3.31 1.85 9.98
N HIS A 43 -3.51 0.63 10.48
CA HIS A 43 -4.81 0.00 10.47
C HIS A 43 -5.80 0.79 11.37
N PRO A 44 -7.08 0.97 10.98
CA PRO A 44 -8.04 1.77 11.75
C PRO A 44 -8.34 1.27 13.17
N SER A 45 -8.13 -0.03 13.44
CA SER A 45 -8.30 -0.61 14.79
C SER A 45 -7.14 -0.26 15.72
N ASP A 46 -6.00 0.19 15.19
CA ASP A 46 -4.75 0.40 15.93
C ASP A 46 -4.67 1.79 16.61
N ARG A 47 -5.75 2.16 17.28
CA ARG A 47 -5.96 3.52 17.78
C ARG A 47 -4.94 3.96 18.83
N TYR A 48 -4.30 3.00 19.50
CA TYR A 48 -3.39 3.27 20.62
C TYR A 48 -2.00 3.74 20.16
N ARG A 49 -1.60 3.48 18.91
CA ARG A 49 -0.28 3.86 18.38
C ARG A 49 -0.30 5.07 17.45
N PHE A 50 -1.48 5.61 17.10
CA PHE A 50 -1.59 6.70 16.12
C PHE A 50 -0.74 7.92 16.48
N SER A 51 -0.84 8.44 17.71
CA SER A 51 -0.08 9.63 18.11
C SER A 51 1.44 9.40 18.08
N GLU A 52 1.89 8.20 18.46
CA GLU A 52 3.32 7.86 18.46
C GLU A 52 3.87 7.80 17.03
N VAL A 53 3.15 7.13 16.13
CA VAL A 53 3.54 6.99 14.73
C VAL A 53 3.43 8.32 13.97
N GLU A 54 2.39 9.12 14.24
CA GLU A 54 2.21 10.44 13.64
C GLU A 54 3.35 11.39 14.03
N ASN A 55 3.70 11.45 15.32
CA ASN A 55 4.83 12.25 15.79
C ASN A 55 6.15 11.79 15.16
N PHE A 56 6.38 10.48 15.10
CA PHE A 56 7.56 9.92 14.44
C PHE A 56 7.64 10.33 12.96
N CYS A 57 6.51 10.26 12.24
CA CYS A 57 6.45 10.69 10.84
C CYS A 57 6.78 12.17 10.69
N LEU A 58 6.21 13.03 11.54
CA LEU A 58 6.44 14.47 11.54
C LEU A 58 7.92 14.81 11.77
N GLU A 59 8.57 14.16 12.75
CA GLU A 59 9.98 14.37 13.08
C GLU A 59 10.92 13.90 11.96
N ASN A 60 10.50 12.94 11.14
CA ASN A 60 11.33 12.29 10.13
C ASN A 60 10.93 12.61 8.68
N ASN A 61 10.10 13.65 8.46
CA ASN A 61 9.65 14.08 7.14
C ASN A 61 8.93 12.96 6.34
N ALA A 62 8.15 12.14 7.02
CA ALA A 62 7.18 11.23 6.43
C ALA A 62 5.76 11.80 6.57
N VAL A 63 4.84 11.36 5.71
CA VAL A 63 3.43 11.78 5.73
C VAL A 63 2.61 10.72 6.43
N PHE A 64 2.07 11.04 7.61
CA PHE A 64 1.07 10.20 8.25
C PHE A 64 -0.28 10.32 7.52
N ILE A 65 -0.81 9.20 7.05
CA ILE A 65 -2.14 9.13 6.43
C ILE A 65 -3.15 8.82 7.53
N ASP A 66 -4.20 9.64 7.61
CA ASP A 66 -5.36 9.36 8.46
C ASP A 66 -5.82 7.89 8.28
N PRO A 67 -5.80 7.08 9.34
CA PRO A 67 -6.20 5.67 9.30
C PRO A 67 -7.61 5.46 8.71
N ALA A 68 -8.54 6.41 8.90
CA ALA A 68 -9.89 6.33 8.33
C ALA A 68 -9.94 6.69 6.82
N CYS A 69 -8.92 7.34 6.29
CA CYS A 69 -8.89 7.78 4.89
C CYS A 69 -8.50 6.62 3.95
N PRO A 70 -9.30 6.27 2.94
CA PRO A 70 -8.95 5.25 1.96
C PRO A 70 -7.66 5.60 1.20
N VAL A 71 -6.81 4.59 0.95
CA VAL A 71 -5.55 4.77 0.18
C VAL A 71 -5.83 5.33 -1.23
N TYR A 72 -6.98 4.99 -1.81
CA TYR A 72 -7.44 5.49 -3.12
C TYR A 72 -7.45 7.03 -3.22
N ASN A 73 -7.64 7.75 -2.11
CA ASN A 73 -7.61 9.22 -2.10
C ASN A 73 -6.21 9.79 -2.36
N TYR A 74 -5.17 8.96 -2.25
CA TYR A 74 -3.78 9.31 -2.51
C TYR A 74 -3.26 8.77 -3.86
N ARG A 75 -4.15 8.26 -4.72
CA ARG A 75 -3.78 7.64 -6.01
C ARG A 75 -2.93 8.51 -6.93
N ASP A 76 -3.05 9.83 -6.84
CA ASP A 76 -2.30 10.79 -7.66
C ASP A 76 -0.88 11.05 -7.11
N ARG A 77 -0.59 10.56 -5.90
CA ARG A 77 0.70 10.73 -5.21
C ARG A 77 1.46 9.41 -5.08
N LEU A 78 0.73 8.32 -4.86
CA LEU A 78 1.31 7.01 -4.60
C LEU A 78 1.61 6.26 -5.89
N LYS A 79 2.87 5.81 -6.01
CA LYS A 79 3.30 4.89 -7.05
C LYS A 79 3.32 3.47 -6.53
N ILE A 80 3.83 3.28 -5.32
CA ILE A 80 4.01 1.97 -4.69
C ILE A 80 3.25 1.92 -3.37
N LEU A 81 2.64 0.78 -3.08
CA LEU A 81 2.09 0.44 -1.78
C LEU A 81 2.80 -0.81 -1.26
N LEU A 82 3.35 -0.75 -0.06
CA LEU A 82 3.97 -1.84 0.67
C LEU A 82 3.11 -2.21 1.87
N ALA A 83 2.74 -3.47 2.01
CA ALA A 83 2.04 -3.98 3.20
C ALA A 83 2.29 -5.48 3.37
N GLY A 84 2.03 -6.02 4.57
CA GLY A 84 1.92 -7.45 4.80
C GLY A 84 0.66 -8.06 4.15
N ILE A 85 0.11 -9.13 4.70
CA ILE A 85 -1.16 -9.69 4.22
C ILE A 85 -2.28 -8.68 4.50
N SER A 86 -2.83 -8.06 3.46
CA SER A 86 -3.85 -7.02 3.63
C SER A 86 -4.64 -6.75 2.36
N GLY A 87 -5.94 -6.44 2.52
CA GLY A 87 -6.82 -6.04 1.42
C GLY A 87 -6.42 -4.72 0.75
N VAL A 88 -5.54 -3.92 1.38
CA VAL A 88 -5.04 -2.66 0.80
C VAL A 88 -4.24 -2.87 -0.50
N HIS A 89 -3.73 -4.07 -0.75
CA HIS A 89 -3.10 -4.41 -2.04
C HIS A 89 -4.10 -4.33 -3.19
N VAL A 90 -5.33 -4.80 -2.97
CA VAL A 90 -6.43 -4.70 -3.94
C VAL A 90 -6.77 -3.23 -4.18
N ASP A 91 -6.82 -2.42 -3.12
CA ASP A 91 -7.08 -0.98 -3.23
C ASP A 91 -5.98 -0.28 -4.06
N ALA A 92 -4.71 -0.66 -3.85
CA ALA A 92 -3.59 -0.14 -4.62
C ALA A 92 -3.74 -0.46 -6.12
N LEU A 93 -4.08 -1.71 -6.45
CA LEU A 93 -4.33 -2.13 -7.83
C LEU A 93 -5.45 -1.28 -8.45
N MET A 94 -6.58 -1.13 -7.77
CA MET A 94 -7.72 -0.35 -8.27
C MET A 94 -7.38 1.15 -8.41
N ALA A 95 -6.50 1.68 -7.56
CA ALA A 95 -6.00 3.05 -7.64
C ALA A 95 -4.94 3.25 -8.75
N GLY A 96 -4.47 2.19 -9.40
CA GLY A 96 -3.36 2.27 -10.37
C GLY A 96 -2.00 2.50 -9.73
N GLY A 97 -1.84 2.02 -8.51
CA GLY A 97 -0.54 1.84 -7.86
C GLY A 97 -0.03 0.41 -8.01
N THR A 98 1.21 0.22 -7.60
CA THR A 98 1.90 -1.07 -7.59
C THR A 98 1.89 -1.63 -6.18
N PRO A 99 1.15 -2.71 -5.90
CA PRO A 99 1.24 -3.39 -4.62
C PRO A 99 2.54 -4.20 -4.55
N CYS A 100 3.17 -4.14 -3.39
CA CYS A 100 4.41 -4.82 -3.07
C CYS A 100 4.32 -5.39 -1.65
N THR A 101 5.09 -6.42 -1.38
CA THR A 101 5.26 -6.95 -0.03
C THR A 101 6.69 -7.43 0.21
N LEU A 102 7.01 -7.71 1.47
CA LEU A 102 8.24 -8.40 1.84
C LEU A 102 7.91 -9.86 2.16
N LYS A 103 8.75 -10.78 1.72
CA LYS A 103 8.58 -12.22 1.97
C LYS A 103 8.50 -12.56 3.47
N SER A 104 9.20 -11.80 4.31
CA SER A 104 9.17 -11.93 5.77
C SER A 104 7.89 -11.38 6.41
N TRP A 105 7.07 -10.64 5.66
CA TRP A 105 5.85 -9.97 6.13
C TRP A 105 4.57 -10.56 5.52
N TYR A 106 4.70 -11.40 4.49
CA TYR A 106 3.60 -12.02 3.75
C TYR A 106 3.73 -13.54 3.76
N HIS A 107 3.01 -14.20 4.66
CA HIS A 107 3.17 -15.63 4.92
C HIS A 107 2.17 -16.53 4.17
N GLU A 108 1.09 -15.96 3.63
CA GLU A 108 0.02 -16.70 2.94
C GLU A 108 -0.55 -15.85 1.80
N ASP A 109 -0.75 -16.44 0.62
CA ASP A 109 -1.36 -15.76 -0.52
C ASP A 109 -2.89 -15.79 -0.45
N TYR A 110 -3.45 -15.25 0.64
CA TYR A 110 -4.88 -15.29 0.94
C TYR A 110 -5.76 -14.73 -0.18
N TYR A 111 -5.25 -13.73 -0.91
CA TYR A 111 -5.95 -13.06 -2.00
C TYR A 111 -5.53 -13.55 -3.39
N GLN A 112 -4.68 -14.59 -3.50
CA GLN A 112 -4.15 -15.13 -4.76
C GLN A 112 -3.38 -14.08 -5.61
N LEU A 113 -2.86 -13.02 -4.98
CA LEU A 113 -2.22 -11.92 -5.71
C LEU A 113 -0.82 -12.29 -6.21
N ILE A 114 -0.14 -13.23 -5.55
CA ILE A 114 1.13 -13.77 -6.04
C ILE A 114 0.84 -14.73 -7.19
N GLU A 115 -0.14 -15.63 -7.02
CA GLU A 115 -0.54 -16.58 -8.06
C GLU A 115 -0.98 -15.89 -9.36
N ASP A 116 -1.64 -14.74 -9.24
CA ASP A 116 -2.14 -13.94 -10.37
C ASP A 116 -1.11 -12.94 -10.97
N ASP A 117 0.14 -12.95 -10.51
CA ASP A 117 1.18 -11.98 -10.92
C ASP A 117 0.78 -10.51 -10.66
N LEU A 118 0.08 -10.24 -9.56
CA LEU A 118 -0.45 -8.93 -9.18
C LEU A 118 0.22 -8.31 -7.96
N LEU A 119 1.18 -8.99 -7.33
CA LEU A 119 1.91 -8.52 -6.16
C LEU A 119 3.41 -8.78 -6.33
N PHE A 120 4.23 -7.74 -6.25
CA PHE A 120 5.68 -7.93 -6.18
C PHE A 120 6.09 -8.36 -4.77
N VAL A 121 6.90 -9.42 -4.68
CA VAL A 121 7.42 -9.94 -3.41
C VAL A 121 8.93 -9.73 -3.38
N PHE A 122 9.41 -8.97 -2.40
CA PHE A 122 10.85 -8.70 -2.23
C PHE A 122 11.42 -9.44 -1.02
N GLU A 123 12.71 -9.75 -1.07
CA GLU A 123 13.44 -10.27 0.11
C GLU A 123 13.82 -9.12 1.04
N SER A 124 14.13 -7.93 0.48
CA SER A 124 14.46 -6.73 1.23
C SER A 124 13.81 -5.46 0.69
N LEU A 125 13.75 -4.42 1.52
CA LEU A 125 13.09 -3.16 1.18
C LEU A 125 13.83 -2.39 0.07
N GLU A 126 15.14 -2.57 -0.02
CA GLU A 126 16.00 -1.89 -0.98
C GLU A 126 15.68 -2.26 -2.43
N GLU A 127 15.13 -3.45 -2.67
CA GLU A 127 14.71 -3.92 -4.00
C GLU A 127 13.57 -3.08 -4.60
N ILE A 128 12.82 -2.34 -3.78
CA ILE A 128 11.80 -1.39 -4.27
C ILE A 128 12.44 -0.34 -5.21
N ASN A 129 13.71 0.02 -4.99
CA ASN A 129 14.38 1.00 -5.83
C ASN A 129 14.70 0.50 -7.24
N SER A 130 14.78 -0.83 -7.45
CA SER A 130 15.05 -1.42 -8.76
C SER A 130 13.82 -1.55 -9.64
N LEU A 131 12.60 -1.40 -9.09
CA LEU A 131 11.37 -1.44 -9.88
C LEU A 131 11.41 -0.42 -11.01
N SER A 132 11.36 -0.92 -12.24
CA SER A 132 11.29 -0.12 -13.46
C SER A 132 9.85 0.31 -13.77
N ASP A 133 9.71 1.35 -14.59
CA ASP A 133 8.40 1.78 -15.07
C ASP A 133 7.73 0.71 -15.95
N GLU A 134 8.52 -0.11 -16.65
CA GLU A 134 8.00 -1.23 -17.45
C GLU A 134 7.43 -2.35 -16.57
N GLU A 135 8.13 -2.72 -15.49
CA GLU A 135 7.65 -3.74 -14.54
C GLU A 135 6.34 -3.30 -13.87
N ILE A 136 6.26 -2.01 -13.52
CA ILE A 136 5.05 -1.41 -12.97
C ILE A 136 3.90 -1.44 -13.98
N ALA A 137 4.17 -1.20 -15.27
CA ALA A 137 3.18 -1.24 -16.32
C ALA A 137 2.64 -2.66 -16.59
N GLN A 138 3.44 -3.71 -16.33
CA GLN A 138 3.01 -5.10 -16.52
C GLN A 138 1.87 -5.50 -15.57
N ILE A 139 1.93 -5.10 -14.30
CA ILE A 139 0.82 -5.31 -13.36
C ILE A 139 -0.46 -4.59 -13.84
N MET A 140 -0.32 -3.41 -14.45
CA MET A 140 -1.47 -2.69 -14.99
C MET A 140 -2.15 -3.45 -16.14
N GLN A 141 -1.42 -4.24 -16.94
CA GLN A 141 -2.01 -5.11 -17.96
C GLN A 141 -2.73 -6.32 -17.33
N SER A 142 -2.16 -6.94 -16.30
CA SER A 142 -2.83 -8.02 -15.55
C SER A 142 -4.10 -7.54 -14.85
N ARG A 143 -4.11 -6.29 -14.37
CA ARG A 143 -5.28 -5.62 -13.79
C ARG A 143 -6.44 -5.45 -14.77
N GLU A 144 -6.20 -5.24 -16.07
CA GLU A 144 -7.29 -5.14 -17.06
C GLU A 144 -8.13 -6.42 -17.09
N LYS A 145 -7.51 -7.59 -16.88
CA LYS A 145 -8.22 -8.88 -16.76
C LYS A 145 -9.11 -8.94 -15.52
N LEU A 146 -8.65 -8.39 -14.39
CA LEU A 146 -9.47 -8.27 -13.18
C LEU A 146 -10.60 -7.27 -13.31
N ASN A 147 -10.51 -6.27 -14.19
CA ASN A 147 -11.52 -5.22 -14.30
C ASN A 147 -12.48 -5.39 -15.48
N GLU A 148 -12.42 -6.49 -16.23
CA GLU A 148 -13.36 -6.75 -17.34
C GLU A 148 -14.82 -6.69 -16.88
N HIS A 149 -15.10 -7.12 -15.65
CA HIS A 149 -16.44 -7.08 -15.03
C HIS A 149 -16.77 -5.74 -14.35
N LEU A 150 -15.78 -4.86 -14.13
CA LEU A 150 -15.96 -3.55 -13.50
C LEU A 150 -16.23 -2.42 -14.49
N LYS A 151 -16.30 -2.68 -15.80
CA LYS A 151 -16.87 -1.73 -16.77
C LYS A 151 -18.30 -1.29 -16.40
N GLU A 152 -18.95 -1.97 -15.46
CA GLU A 152 -20.32 -1.68 -15.01
C GLU A 152 -20.47 -1.34 -13.50
N ILE A 153 -19.42 -1.34 -12.66
CA ILE A 153 -19.59 -1.21 -11.19
C ILE A 153 -18.67 -0.14 -10.56
N ASN A 154 -19.29 0.83 -9.86
CA ASN A 154 -18.66 2.02 -9.25
C ASN A 154 -18.26 1.89 -7.75
N THR A 155 -18.09 0.69 -7.19
CA THR A 155 -17.76 0.54 -5.75
C THR A 155 -16.60 -0.42 -5.51
N LEU A 156 -15.66 -0.04 -4.61
CA LEU A 156 -14.46 -0.82 -4.33
C LEU A 156 -14.77 -1.97 -3.34
N PRO A 157 -14.04 -3.11 -3.40
CA PRO A 157 -14.23 -4.22 -2.46
C PRO A 157 -13.99 -3.85 -0.99
N SER A 158 -13.05 -2.95 -0.69
CA SER A 158 -12.76 -2.47 0.67
C SER A 158 -13.92 -1.70 1.31
N ASP A 159 -14.74 -1.00 0.50
CA ASP A 159 -15.94 -0.31 0.97
C ASP A 159 -16.97 -1.28 1.57
N LYS A 160 -17.04 -2.51 1.03
CA LYS A 160 -17.93 -3.56 1.54
C LYS A 160 -17.46 -4.09 2.90
N LEU A 161 -16.15 -4.23 3.11
CA LEU A 161 -15.58 -4.65 4.39
C LEU A 161 -15.80 -3.59 5.49
N ALA A 162 -15.60 -2.31 5.18
CA ALA A 162 -15.86 -1.21 6.13
C ALA A 162 -17.33 -1.14 6.58
N SER A 163 -18.27 -1.52 5.72
CA SER A 163 -19.70 -1.60 6.06
C SER A 163 -20.05 -2.76 7.00
N PHE A 164 -19.26 -3.84 6.96
CA PHE A 164 -19.45 -5.02 7.81
C PHE A 164 -19.04 -4.73 9.26
N TYR A 165 -17.95 -3.99 9.46
CA TYR A 165 -17.48 -3.57 10.78
C TYR A 165 -18.33 -2.44 11.43
N LYS A 166 -19.22 -1.79 10.69
CA LYS A 166 -20.21 -0.83 11.25
C LYS A 166 -21.45 -1.51 11.85
N LYS A 167 -21.59 -2.83 11.72
CA LYS A 167 -22.73 -3.61 12.22
C LYS A 167 -22.42 -4.45 13.47
N LEU A 168 -21.20 -4.35 14.00
CA LEU A 168 -20.79 -4.89 15.30
C LEU A 168 -20.58 -3.74 16.29
#